data_AF-E2ND15-F1
#
_entry.id   AF-E2ND15-F1
#
_cell.length_a   1.000
_cell.length_b   1.000
_cell.length_c   1.000
_cell.angle_alpha   90.00
_cell.angle_beta   90.00
_cell.angle_gamma   90.00
#
_symmetry.space_group_name_H-M   'P 1'
#
loop_
_entity.id
_entity.type
_entity.pdbx_description
1 polymer ?
#
loop_
_entity_poly.entity_id
_entity_poly.type
_entity_poly.pdbx_seq_one_letter_code
_entity_poly.pdbx_strand_id
1 'polypeptide(L)'
;MDAFVDSLVQLLIDWGYLGLFISALLAGSIVPFSSELVMIALIKVGLSPVMCVLFATLGNTIGGMTCYYMGRLGNVVWIEKYFKVKKEKVDKMQTFLQGKGALMGFFAFLPFVGEVIAIALGFMRSNVWLTTSSMFAGKLIRYAVMLLALQGVISMF
;
A
#
# COMPACT_ATOMS: atom_id res chain seq x y z
N MET A 1 -0.95 -13.42 20.68
CA MET A 1 -1.01 -12.21 19.81
C MET A 1 -2.04 -12.42 18.71
N ASP A 2 -2.30 -13.67 18.31
CA ASP A 2 -3.12 -14.03 17.14
C ASP A 2 -4.61 -13.73 17.32
N ALA A 3 -5.19 -14.02 18.49
CA ALA A 3 -6.61 -13.77 18.75
C ALA A 3 -7.07 -12.31 18.58
N PHE A 4 -6.20 -11.34 18.89
CA PHE A 4 -6.50 -9.92 18.70
C PHE A 4 -6.46 -9.52 17.23
N VAL A 5 -5.44 -10.00 16.50
CA VAL A 5 -5.30 -9.73 15.06
C VAL A 5 -6.45 -10.37 14.30
N ASP A 6 -6.81 -11.61 14.63
CA ASP A 6 -7.94 -12.31 14.02
C ASP A 6 -9.26 -11.58 14.28
N SER A 7 -9.47 -11.08 15.50
CA SER A 7 -10.65 -10.28 15.86
C SER A 7 -10.71 -8.96 15.08
N LEU A 8 -9.56 -8.30 14.89
CA LEU A 8 -9.50 -7.08 14.06
C LEU A 8 -9.75 -7.37 12.59
N VAL A 9 -9.21 -8.47 12.06
CA VAL A 9 -9.45 -8.88 10.67
C VAL A 9 -10.93 -9.18 10.46
N GLN A 10 -11.58 -9.89 11.39
CA GLN A 10 -13.02 -10.12 11.33
C GLN A 10 -13.81 -8.81 11.37
N LEU A 11 -13.47 -7.88 12.27
CA LEU A 11 -14.13 -6.57 12.33
C LEU A 11 -14.00 -5.81 10.99
N LEU A 12 -12.83 -5.86 10.35
CA LEU A 12 -12.62 -5.23 9.04
C LEU A 12 -13.41 -5.93 7.92
N ILE A 13 -13.61 -7.25 8.01
CA ILE A 13 -14.47 -7.97 7.08
C ILE A 13 -15.94 -7.57 7.28
N ASP A 14 -16.39 -7.45 8.53
CA ASP A 14 -17.76 -7.05 8.86
C ASP A 14 -18.08 -5.62 8.37
N TRP A 15 -17.07 -4.76 8.30
CA TRP A 15 -17.18 -3.39 7.77
C TRP A 15 -17.14 -3.32 6.23
N GLY A 16 -17.01 -4.45 5.53
CA GLY A 16 -17.09 -4.53 4.07
C GLY A 16 -16.06 -3.66 3.35
N TYR A 17 -16.52 -2.85 2.38
CA TYR A 17 -15.63 -1.99 1.59
C TYR A 17 -14.85 -0.98 2.43
N LEU A 18 -15.43 -0.45 3.51
CA LEU A 18 -14.74 0.49 4.40
C LEU A 18 -13.66 -0.22 5.21
N GLY A 19 -13.93 -1.42 5.70
CA GLY A 19 -12.91 -2.21 6.40
C GLY A 19 -11.77 -2.62 5.47
N LEU A 20 -12.07 -2.95 4.19
CA LEU A 20 -11.03 -3.16 3.18
C LEU A 20 -10.20 -1.91 2.92
N PHE A 21 -10.83 -0.73 2.84
CA PHE A 21 -10.11 0.53 2.68
C PHE A 21 -9.17 0.80 3.86
N ILE A 22 -9.64 0.62 5.10
CA ILE A 22 -8.83 0.79 6.31
C ILE A 22 -7.68 -0.21 6.31
N SER A 23 -7.98 -1.48 6.01
CA SER A 23 -6.98 -2.54 5.90
C SER A 23 -5.90 -2.21 4.86
N ALA A 24 -6.31 -1.72 3.69
CA ALA A 24 -5.40 -1.32 2.62
C ALA A 24 -4.61 -0.05 2.94
N LEU A 25 -5.20 0.90 3.68
CA LEU A 25 -4.50 2.07 4.19
C LEU A 25 -3.40 1.67 5.17
N LEU A 26 -3.69 0.76 6.09
CA LEU A 26 -2.70 0.24 7.02
C LEU A 26 -1.60 -0.53 6.29
N ALA A 27 -1.97 -1.41 5.36
CA ALA A 27 -1.04 -2.21 4.55
C ALA A 27 -0.17 -1.36 3.62
N GLY A 28 -0.71 -0.28 3.05
CA GLY A 28 0.03 0.68 2.23
C GLY A 28 0.85 1.68 3.03
N SER A 29 0.67 1.68 4.36
CA SER A 29 1.51 2.40 5.31
C SER A 29 2.60 1.44 5.84
N ILE A 30 3.19 1.78 6.98
CA ILE A 30 4.16 0.91 7.69
C ILE A 30 3.56 -0.37 8.23
N VAL A 31 2.27 -0.31 8.57
CA VAL A 31 1.68 -1.27 9.48
C VAL A 31 1.66 -2.61 8.77
N PRO A 32 2.30 -3.65 9.34
CA PRO A 32 2.31 -4.97 8.72
C PRO A 32 0.89 -5.53 8.77
N PHE A 33 0.14 -5.29 7.71
CA PHE A 33 -1.25 -5.70 7.55
C PHE A 33 -1.44 -6.27 6.15
N SER A 34 -2.26 -7.32 6.01
CA SER A 34 -2.56 -7.90 4.70
C SER A 34 -3.93 -7.49 4.23
N SER A 35 -3.94 -6.48 3.35
CA SER A 35 -5.15 -6.05 2.65
C SER A 35 -5.67 -7.07 1.63
N GLU A 36 -4.79 -7.97 1.20
CA GLU A 36 -5.06 -9.02 0.23
C GLU A 36 -5.98 -10.08 0.81
N LEU A 37 -5.71 -10.51 2.06
CA LEU A 37 -6.54 -11.48 2.76
C LEU A 37 -7.96 -10.95 2.98
N VAL A 38 -8.08 -9.69 3.41
CA VAL A 38 -9.38 -9.02 3.58
C VAL A 38 -10.11 -8.90 2.24
N MET A 39 -9.40 -8.53 1.16
CA MET A 39 -9.99 -8.45 -0.19
C MET A 39 -10.55 -9.80 -0.64
N ILE A 40 -9.77 -10.88 -0.50
CA ILE A 40 -10.17 -12.23 -0.89
C ILE A 40 -11.37 -12.71 -0.07
N ALA A 41 -11.36 -12.48 1.24
CA ALA A 41 -12.47 -12.84 2.12
C ALA A 41 -13.77 -12.16 1.71
N LEU A 42 -13.74 -10.83 1.47
CA LEU A 42 -14.91 -10.06 1.06
C LEU A 42 -15.47 -10.49 -0.30
N ILE A 43 -14.60 -10.79 -1.28
CA ILE A 43 -15.02 -11.31 -2.58
C ILE A 43 -15.71 -12.67 -2.41
N LYS A 44 -15.18 -13.56 -1.58
CA LYS A 44 -15.78 -14.88 -1.30
C LYS A 44 -17.14 -14.79 -0.61
N VAL A 45 -17.37 -13.75 0.20
CA VAL A 45 -18.65 -13.47 0.86
C VAL A 45 -19.65 -12.78 -0.09
N GLY A 46 -19.24 -12.48 -1.33
CA GLY A 46 -20.12 -12.02 -2.41
C GLY A 46 -20.10 -10.52 -2.67
N LEU A 47 -19.14 -9.76 -2.11
CA LEU A 47 -18.99 -8.35 -2.45
C LEU A 47 -18.46 -8.19 -3.89
N SER A 48 -18.77 -7.04 -4.50
CA SER A 48 -18.36 -6.72 -5.87
C SER A 48 -16.83 -6.68 -5.97
N PRO A 49 -16.21 -7.53 -6.82
CA PRO A 49 -14.75 -7.58 -6.93
C PRO A 49 -14.15 -6.26 -7.45
N VAL A 50 -14.86 -5.58 -8.33
CA VAL A 50 -14.44 -4.27 -8.87
C VAL A 50 -14.40 -3.23 -7.76
N MET A 51 -15.42 -3.19 -6.90
CA MET A 51 -15.46 -2.26 -5.77
C MET A 51 -14.38 -2.60 -4.74
N CYS A 52 -14.12 -3.90 -4.50
CA CYS A 52 -13.01 -4.32 -3.65
C CYS A 52 -11.65 -3.78 -4.16
N VAL A 53 -11.37 -3.92 -5.46
CA VAL A 53 -10.15 -3.38 -6.08
C VAL A 53 -10.07 -1.87 -5.92
N LEU A 54 -11.17 -1.13 -6.14
CA LEU A 54 -11.18 0.32 -6.00
C LEU A 54 -10.90 0.78 -4.56
N PHE A 55 -11.61 0.24 -3.57
CA PHE A 55 -11.43 0.61 -2.17
C PHE A 55 -10.04 0.21 -1.65
N ALA A 56 -9.55 -0.97 -2.03
CA ALA A 56 -8.19 -1.39 -1.68
C ALA A 56 -7.14 -0.47 -2.32
N THR A 57 -7.29 -0.11 -3.59
CA THR A 57 -6.37 0.79 -4.28
C THR A 57 -6.36 2.18 -3.64
N LEU A 58 -7.53 2.74 -3.32
CA LEU A 58 -7.65 4.05 -2.68
C LEU A 58 -7.01 4.06 -1.29
N GLY A 59 -7.35 3.07 -0.45
CA GLY A 59 -6.78 2.92 0.87
C GLY A 59 -5.26 2.82 0.81
N ASN A 60 -4.75 1.91 -0.03
CA ASN A 60 -3.31 1.70 -0.18
C ASN A 60 -2.59 2.94 -0.74
N THR A 61 -3.20 3.66 -1.68
CA THR A 61 -2.64 4.91 -2.20
C THR A 61 -2.50 5.96 -1.10
N ILE A 62 -3.55 6.16 -0.30
CA ILE A 62 -3.53 7.08 0.84
C ILE A 62 -2.50 6.65 1.87
N GLY A 63 -2.43 5.35 2.19
CA GLY A 63 -1.40 4.78 3.07
C GLY A 63 0.00 5.11 2.58
N GLY A 64 0.27 4.91 1.28
CA GLY A 64 1.56 5.24 0.70
C GLY A 64 1.85 6.75 0.69
N MET A 65 0.83 7.59 0.55
CA MET A 65 0.98 9.03 0.68
C MET A 65 1.33 9.44 2.12
N THR A 66 0.91 8.70 3.15
CA THR A 66 1.42 8.94 4.51
C THR A 66 2.93 8.74 4.59
N CYS A 67 3.46 7.70 3.94
CA CYS A 67 4.91 7.43 3.86
C CYS A 67 5.64 8.54 3.10
N TYR A 68 5.06 9.02 2.00
CA TYR A 68 5.55 10.16 1.24
C TYR A 68 5.65 11.43 2.09
N TYR A 69 4.58 11.78 2.81
CA TYR A 69 4.59 12.98 3.65
C TYR A 69 5.56 12.85 4.84
N MET A 70 5.70 11.65 5.40
CA MET A 70 6.70 11.36 6.42
C MET A 70 8.13 11.58 5.89
N GLY A 71 8.43 11.13 4.67
CA GLY A 71 9.69 11.44 4.00
C GLY A 71 9.87 12.95 3.75
N ARG A 72 8.80 13.63 3.33
CA ARG A 72 8.82 15.07 3.03
C ARG A 72 9.08 15.95 4.26
N LEU A 73 8.61 15.53 5.44
CA LEU A 73 8.91 16.18 6.72
C LEU A 73 10.40 16.05 7.10
N GLY A 74 11.12 15.09 6.51
CA GLY A 74 12.57 14.96 6.65
C GLY A 74 13.04 14.41 8.00
N ASN A 75 12.13 13.96 8.87
CA ASN A 75 12.49 13.46 10.21
C ASN A 75 12.93 11.99 10.15
N VAL A 76 14.20 11.78 9.87
CA VAL A 76 14.82 10.44 9.77
C VAL A 76 14.65 9.62 11.06
N VAL A 77 14.64 10.28 12.22
CA VAL A 77 14.45 9.61 13.53
C VAL A 77 13.06 8.99 13.63
N TRP A 78 12.03 9.64 13.11
CA TRP A 78 10.69 9.07 13.03
C TRP A 78 10.62 7.89 12.05
N ILE A 79 11.34 7.97 10.94
CA ILE A 79 11.35 6.88 9.96
C ILE A 79 12.01 5.63 10.54
N GLU A 80 13.15 5.76 11.20
CA GLU A 80 13.79 4.61 11.85
C GLU A 80 12.94 4.06 13.00
N LYS A 81 12.33 4.93 13.81
CA LYS A 81 11.55 4.53 14.99
C LYS A 81 10.22 3.88 14.62
N TYR A 82 9.46 4.49 13.71
CA TYR A 82 8.11 4.03 13.37
C TYR A 82 8.13 3.06 12.19
N PHE A 83 8.89 3.36 11.13
CA PHE A 83 8.90 2.54 9.90
C PHE A 83 9.87 1.36 10.00
N LYS A 84 10.79 1.35 10.98
CA LYS A 84 11.89 0.38 11.07
C LYS A 84 12.73 0.31 9.78
N VAL A 85 12.68 1.36 8.96
CA VAL A 85 13.46 1.50 7.75
C VAL A 85 14.73 2.25 8.12
N LYS A 86 15.88 1.55 8.06
CA LYS A 86 17.19 2.18 8.29
C LYS A 86 17.41 3.33 7.32
N LYS A 87 18.00 4.43 7.82
CA LYS A 87 18.38 5.57 6.99
C LYS A 87 19.16 5.17 5.73
N GLU A 88 20.09 4.22 5.87
CA GLU A 88 20.88 3.68 4.75
C GLU A 88 20.04 3.18 3.57
N LYS A 89 18.88 2.56 3.83
CA LYS A 89 17.98 2.08 2.76
C LYS A 89 17.30 3.26 2.07
N VAL A 90 16.88 4.26 2.84
CA VAL A 90 16.29 5.49 2.31
C VAL A 90 17.31 6.25 1.48
N ASP A 91 18.54 6.42 1.96
CA ASP A 91 19.62 7.12 1.25
C ASP A 91 19.98 6.41 -0.06
N LYS A 92 20.13 5.07 -0.04
CA LYS A 92 20.33 4.28 -1.26
C LYS A 92 19.19 4.45 -2.25
N MET A 93 17.94 4.46 -1.75
CA MET A 93 16.77 4.66 -2.60
C MET A 93 16.73 6.09 -3.17
N GLN A 94 17.08 7.11 -2.39
CA GLN A 94 17.19 8.49 -2.89
C GLN A 94 18.22 8.56 -4.02
N THR A 95 19.43 8.01 -3.84
CA THR A 95 20.45 7.97 -4.90
C THR A 95 19.95 7.21 -6.13
N PHE A 96 19.25 6.08 -5.94
CA PHE A 96 18.68 5.33 -7.06
C PHE A 96 17.58 6.09 -7.81
N LEU A 97 16.82 6.93 -7.12
CA LEU A 97 15.72 7.71 -7.66
C LEU A 97 16.16 9.08 -8.20
N GLN A 98 17.38 9.54 -7.90
CA GLN A 98 17.92 10.78 -8.46
C GLN A 98 17.85 10.74 -9.99
N GLY A 99 17.26 11.79 -10.57
CA GLY A 99 17.05 11.90 -12.02
C GLY A 99 15.89 11.08 -12.60
N LYS A 100 15.23 10.20 -11.84
CA LYS A 100 14.11 9.36 -12.33
C LYS A 100 12.71 9.96 -12.13
N GLY A 101 12.61 11.00 -11.32
CA GLY A 101 11.39 11.80 -11.16
C GLY A 101 10.24 11.11 -10.42
N ALA A 102 9.10 11.79 -10.38
CA ALA A 102 7.91 11.40 -9.60
C ALA A 102 7.22 10.12 -10.11
N LEU A 103 7.44 9.73 -11.37
CA LEU A 103 6.83 8.55 -11.99
C LEU A 103 7.28 7.23 -11.36
N MET A 104 8.42 7.24 -10.66
CA MET A 104 8.87 6.08 -9.90
C MET A 104 7.90 5.68 -8.78
N GLY A 105 6.96 6.56 -8.41
CA GLY A 105 5.83 6.22 -7.54
C GLY A 105 5.02 5.04 -8.08
N PHE A 106 5.05 4.78 -9.39
CA PHE A 106 4.45 3.59 -9.99
C PHE A 106 4.91 2.30 -9.31
N PHE A 107 6.21 2.16 -9.05
CA PHE A 107 6.77 0.95 -8.43
C PHE A 107 6.45 0.81 -6.94
N ALA A 108 5.71 1.76 -6.34
CA ALA A 108 5.25 1.67 -4.96
C ALA A 108 4.20 0.57 -4.73
N PHE A 109 3.80 -0.16 -5.77
CA PHE A 109 2.98 -1.35 -5.63
C PHE A 109 3.76 -2.54 -5.05
N LEU A 110 5.10 -2.56 -5.11
CA LEU A 110 5.90 -3.66 -4.59
C LEU A 110 5.85 -3.68 -3.05
N PRO A 111 5.52 -4.82 -2.41
CA PRO A 111 5.51 -4.90 -0.96
C PRO A 111 6.91 -4.66 -0.38
N PHE A 112 6.99 -4.00 0.78
CA PHE A 112 8.22 -3.63 1.51
C PHE A 112 9.14 -2.62 0.81
N VAL A 113 9.23 -2.66 -0.52
CA VAL A 113 10.04 -1.74 -1.32
C VAL A 113 9.27 -0.45 -1.59
N GLY A 114 7.96 -0.55 -1.80
CA GLY A 114 7.13 0.56 -2.22
C GLY A 114 7.03 1.67 -1.18
N GLU A 115 7.06 1.30 0.10
CA GLU A 115 7.08 2.22 1.23
C GLU A 115 8.39 3.00 1.26
N VAL A 116 9.52 2.33 0.99
CA VAL A 116 10.84 2.99 0.89
C VAL A 116 10.89 3.94 -0.30
N ILE A 117 10.30 3.55 -1.44
CA ILE A 117 10.16 4.43 -2.62
C ILE A 117 9.34 5.67 -2.26
N ALA A 118 8.19 5.50 -1.61
CA ALA A 118 7.33 6.62 -1.23
C ALA A 118 8.05 7.59 -0.28
N ILE A 119 8.73 7.08 0.75
CA ILE A 119 9.52 7.89 1.68
C ILE A 119 10.64 8.65 0.93
N ALA A 120 11.40 7.97 0.09
CA ALA A 120 12.49 8.59 -0.66
C ALA A 120 12.00 9.67 -1.62
N LEU A 121 10.90 9.43 -2.33
CA LEU A 121 10.22 10.45 -3.16
C LEU A 121 9.76 11.65 -2.34
N GLY A 122 9.35 11.42 -1.10
CA GLY A 122 9.01 12.44 -0.11
C GLY A 122 10.19 13.33 0.25
N PHE A 123 11.33 12.73 0.61
CA PHE A 123 12.58 13.46 0.88
C PHE A 123 13.02 14.31 -0.30
N MET A 124 12.91 13.76 -1.51
CA MET A 124 13.24 14.44 -2.75
C MET A 124 12.22 15.53 -3.14
N ARG A 125 11.13 15.68 -2.38
CA ARG A 125 10.04 16.64 -2.64
C ARG A 125 9.51 16.57 -4.06
N SER A 126 9.33 15.35 -4.56
CA SER A 126 8.76 15.12 -5.89
C SER A 126 7.35 15.72 -6.05
N ASN A 127 6.86 15.85 -7.29
CA ASN A 127 5.55 16.42 -7.52
C ASN A 127 4.46 15.50 -6.95
N VAL A 128 3.69 16.01 -5.97
CA VAL A 128 2.66 15.25 -5.23
C VAL A 128 1.63 14.63 -6.16
N TRP A 129 1.18 15.34 -7.19
CA TRP A 129 0.15 14.86 -8.11
C TRP A 129 0.66 13.72 -8.99
N LEU A 130 1.87 13.85 -9.53
CA LEU A 130 2.51 12.79 -10.33
C LEU A 130 2.85 11.57 -9.47
N THR A 131 3.33 11.78 -8.25
CA THR A 131 3.61 10.69 -7.31
C THR A 131 2.32 9.97 -6.93
N THR A 132 1.25 10.69 -6.59
CA THR A 132 -0.03 10.09 -6.21
C THR A 132 -0.66 9.32 -7.36
N SER A 133 -0.71 9.90 -8.55
CA SER A 133 -1.29 9.25 -9.74
C SER A 133 -0.49 8.03 -10.19
N SER A 134 0.84 8.11 -10.17
CA SER A 134 1.70 6.95 -10.49
C SER A 134 1.54 5.83 -9.45
N MET A 135 1.55 6.16 -8.15
CA MET A 135 1.30 5.19 -7.08
C MET A 135 -0.07 4.53 -7.22
N PHE A 136 -1.10 5.33 -7.49
CA PHE A 136 -2.45 4.82 -7.72
C PHE A 136 -2.48 3.83 -8.89
N ALA A 137 -1.88 4.18 -10.03
CA ALA A 137 -1.83 3.31 -11.20
C ALA A 137 -1.12 1.98 -10.91
N GLY A 138 0.04 2.02 -10.25
CA GLY A 138 0.77 0.80 -9.90
C GLY A 138 -0.01 -0.09 -8.93
N LYS A 139 -0.62 0.50 -7.89
CA LYS A 139 -1.40 -0.23 -6.89
C LYS A 139 -2.69 -0.80 -7.47
N LEU A 140 -3.32 -0.07 -8.39
CA LEU A 140 -4.49 -0.55 -9.13
C LEU A 140 -4.14 -1.82 -9.92
N ILE A 141 -3.01 -1.80 -10.64
CA ILE A 141 -2.54 -2.96 -11.40
C ILE A 141 -2.29 -4.14 -10.45
N ARG A 142 -1.63 -3.92 -9.30
CA ARG A 142 -1.43 -4.98 -8.30
C ARG A 142 -2.76 -5.63 -7.89
N TYR A 143 -3.75 -4.84 -7.45
CA TYR A 143 -5.02 -5.40 -7.01
C TYR A 143 -5.83 -6.04 -8.14
N ALA A 144 -5.75 -5.50 -9.36
CA ALA A 144 -6.38 -6.10 -10.54
C ALA A 144 -5.74 -7.46 -10.89
N VAL A 145 -4.41 -7.55 -10.90
CA VAL A 145 -3.69 -8.81 -11.14
C VAL A 145 -4.03 -9.84 -10.05
N MET A 146 -4.11 -9.42 -8.79
CA MET A 146 -4.52 -10.30 -7.70
C MET A 146 -5.96 -10.80 -7.85
N LEU A 147 -6.88 -9.94 -8.28
CA LEU A 147 -8.26 -10.33 -8.57
C LEU A 147 -8.32 -11.36 -9.71
N LEU A 148 -7.61 -11.12 -10.81
CA LEU A 148 -7.56 -12.05 -11.94
C LEU A 148 -6.96 -13.40 -11.54
N ALA A 149 -5.89 -13.37 -10.73
CA ALA A 149 -5.29 -14.59 -10.20
C ALA A 149 -6.28 -15.36 -9.30
N LEU A 150 -7.01 -14.67 -8.44
CA LEU A 150 -8.04 -15.28 -7.58
C LEU A 150 -9.16 -15.91 -8.42
N GLN A 151 -9.67 -15.20 -9.42
CA GLN A 151 -10.72 -15.73 -10.30
C GLN A 151 -10.24 -16.94 -11.10
N GLY A 152 -9.00 -16.89 -11.61
CA GLY A 152 -8.37 -18.03 -12.28
C GLY A 152 -8.28 -19.26 -11.38
N VAL A 153 -7.83 -19.08 -10.13
CA VAL A 153 -7.79 -20.16 -9.14
C VAL A 153 -9.18 -20.70 -8.84
N ILE A 154 -10.18 -19.84 -8.64
CA ILE A 154 -11.57 -20.27 -8.38
C ILE A 154 -12.12 -21.06 -9.57
N SER A 155 -11.82 -20.67 -10.81
CA SER A 155 -12.32 -21.38 -12.00
C SER A 155 -11.70 -22.76 -12.24
N MET A 156 -10.61 -23.09 -11.54
CA MET A 156 -9.95 -24.40 -11.64
C MET A 156 -10.58 -25.46 -10.73
N PHE A 157 -11.47 -25.08 -9.81
CA PHE A 157 -12.18 -25.95 -8.87
C PHE A 157 -13.68 -25.94 -9.17
#